data_AF-A0A850DD28-F1
#
_entry.id   AF-A0A850DD28-F1
#
_cell.length_a   1.000
_cell.length_b   1.000
_cell.length_c   1.000
_cell.angle_alpha   90.00
_cell.angle_beta   90.00
_cell.angle_gamma   90.00
#
_symmetry.space_group_name_H-M   'P 1'
#
loop_
_entity.id
_entity.type
_entity.pdbx_description
1 polymer ?
#
loop_
_entity_poly.entity_id
_entity_poly.type
_entity_poly.pdbx_seq_one_letter_code
_entity_poly.pdbx_strand_id
1 'polypeptide(L)'
;MSSENRDSVQVGNAADDSNLRPPDAPVLRARPVYRPAVDDATVQAFGRPEGHDGSFSAVDRRGEPQSGVTVRPPDPVLAEAFSRPSGSTEVLQRDPYAAEPEVTEEPGDPWRDPEAPAVAGPPAIGTPARAVLPPTEQLTAREVLFGSRVRPKA
;
A
#
# COMPACT_ATOMS: atom_id res chain seq x y z
N MET A 1 -11.93 -7.83 -43.90
CA MET A 1 -10.61 -7.87 -43.24
C MET A 1 -10.28 -6.45 -42.79
N SER A 2 -10.81 -6.05 -41.63
CA SER A 2 -10.42 -4.81 -40.96
C SER A 2 -9.68 -5.25 -39.70
N SER A 3 -8.38 -4.97 -39.63
CA SER A 3 -7.57 -5.30 -38.47
C SER A 3 -7.40 -4.06 -37.60
N GLU A 4 -7.73 -4.26 -36.32
CA GLU A 4 -7.45 -3.48 -35.12
C GLU A 4 -6.22 -2.54 -35.17
N ASN A 5 -6.43 -1.30 -34.74
CA ASN A 5 -5.37 -0.46 -34.18
C ASN A 5 -5.55 -0.45 -32.65
N ARG A 6 -4.72 -1.22 -31.93
CA ARG A 6 -4.64 -1.20 -30.47
C ARG A 6 -3.60 -0.16 -30.07
N ASP A 7 -4.06 0.98 -29.56
CA ASP A 7 -3.20 1.95 -28.85
C ASP A 7 -2.55 1.25 -27.66
N SER A 8 -1.23 1.13 -27.74
CA SER A 8 -0.41 0.55 -26.69
C SER A 8 -0.01 1.64 -25.73
N VAL A 9 -0.64 1.68 -24.55
CA VAL A 9 -0.25 2.53 -23.43
C VAL A 9 1.13 2.09 -22.96
N GLN A 10 2.10 2.99 -23.09
CA GLN A 10 3.50 2.77 -22.79
C GLN A 10 3.70 2.87 -21.28
N VAL A 11 3.88 1.72 -20.62
CA VAL A 11 4.19 1.62 -19.19
C VAL A 11 5.59 2.20 -18.96
N GLY A 12 5.65 3.33 -18.24
CA GLY A 12 6.89 4.01 -17.88
C GLY A 12 7.81 3.11 -17.05
N ASN A 13 9.02 2.92 -17.54
CA ASN A 13 10.06 2.10 -16.91
C ASN A 13 10.70 2.90 -15.77
N ALA A 14 10.81 2.33 -14.57
CA ALA A 14 11.31 2.96 -13.34
C ALA A 14 12.80 3.40 -13.35
N ALA A 15 13.42 3.48 -14.53
CA ALA A 15 14.83 3.83 -14.70
C ALA A 15 15.08 5.34 -14.85
N ASP A 16 14.03 6.15 -15.08
CA ASP A 16 14.17 7.55 -15.51
C ASP A 16 14.41 8.57 -14.37
N ASP A 17 14.18 8.17 -13.11
CA ASP A 17 14.44 9.02 -11.92
C ASP A 17 15.92 9.19 -11.57
N SER A 18 16.82 8.57 -12.35
CA SER A 18 18.27 8.63 -12.15
C SER A 18 18.88 10.01 -12.44
N ASN A 19 18.11 10.93 -13.05
CA ASN A 19 18.58 12.22 -13.57
C ASN A 19 18.56 13.39 -12.55
N LEU A 20 18.12 13.17 -11.31
CA LEU A 20 18.05 14.24 -10.28
C LEU A 20 19.34 14.41 -9.46
N ARG A 21 20.40 13.64 -9.75
CA ARG A 21 21.66 13.67 -9.00
C ARG A 21 22.72 14.49 -9.76
N PRO A 22 23.33 15.53 -9.16
CA PRO A 22 24.49 16.21 -9.73
C PRO A 22 25.65 15.23 -9.98
N PRO A 23 26.39 15.35 -11.09
CA PRO A 23 27.42 14.38 -11.49
C PRO A 23 28.56 14.23 -10.47
N ASP A 24 28.81 15.26 -9.66
CA ASP A 24 29.88 15.28 -8.65
C ASP A 24 29.42 14.90 -7.24
N ALA A 25 28.17 14.43 -7.08
CA ALA A 25 27.66 14.04 -5.77
C ALA A 25 28.26 12.70 -5.30
N PRO A 26 28.82 12.61 -4.07
CA PRO A 26 29.40 11.37 -3.57
C PRO A 26 28.32 10.28 -3.43
N VAL A 27 28.60 9.09 -3.97
CA VAL A 27 27.72 7.92 -3.83
C VAL A 27 27.86 7.36 -2.42
N LEU A 28 26.89 7.66 -1.56
CA LEU A 28 26.79 7.04 -0.25
C LEU A 28 26.47 5.55 -0.42
N ARG A 29 27.30 4.67 0.14
CA ARG A 29 26.97 3.24 0.22
C ARG A 29 25.78 3.04 1.15
N ALA A 30 25.02 1.97 0.90
CA ALA A 30 23.92 1.57 1.78
C ALA A 30 24.42 1.47 3.23
N ARG A 31 23.75 2.16 4.15
CA ARG A 31 24.07 2.06 5.57
C ARG A 31 23.79 0.63 6.02
N PRO A 32 24.66 0.01 6.84
CA PRO A 32 24.37 -1.28 7.41
C PRO A 32 23.08 -1.20 8.23
N VAL A 33 22.19 -2.17 8.02
CA VAL A 33 20.95 -2.29 8.79
C VAL A 33 21.29 -2.91 10.13
N TYR A 34 20.98 -2.20 11.22
CA TYR A 34 21.06 -2.76 12.56
C TYR A 34 20.03 -3.89 12.70
N ARG A 35 20.50 -5.10 12.99
CA ARG A 35 19.65 -6.26 13.30
C ARG A 35 19.89 -6.63 14.76
N PRO A 36 18.99 -6.28 15.69
CA PRO A 36 19.09 -6.74 17.06
C PRO A 36 19.02 -8.26 17.10
N ALA A 37 19.67 -8.86 18.10
CA ALA A 37 19.49 -10.27 18.38
C ALA A 37 18.02 -10.52 18.74
N VAL A 38 17.45 -11.57 18.16
CA VAL A 38 16.10 -12.05 18.42
C VAL A 38 16.25 -13.39 19.13
N ASP A 39 15.46 -13.64 20.17
CA ASP A 39 15.49 -14.91 20.89
C ASP A 39 14.90 -16.06 20.05
N ASP A 40 15.31 -17.29 20.37
CA ASP A 40 14.91 -18.48 19.61
C ASP A 40 13.40 -18.71 19.58
N ALA A 41 12.68 -18.38 20.67
CA ALA A 41 11.23 -18.55 20.72
C ALA A 41 10.52 -17.59 19.75
N THR A 42 10.98 -16.33 19.69
CA THR A 42 10.47 -15.34 18.74
C THR A 42 10.83 -15.71 17.30
N VAL A 43 12.04 -16.23 17.04
CA VAL A 43 12.43 -16.73 15.71
C VAL A 43 11.55 -17.91 15.28
N GLN A 44 11.20 -18.82 16.19
CA GLN A 44 10.32 -19.95 15.87
C GLN A 44 8.86 -19.52 15.64
N ALA A 45 8.35 -18.54 16.40
CA ALA A 45 6.95 -18.12 16.31
C ALA A 45 6.66 -17.19 15.13
N PHE A 46 7.57 -16.26 14.84
CA PHE A 46 7.37 -15.18 13.86
C PHE A 46 8.41 -15.18 12.74
N GLY A 47 9.44 -16.00 12.84
CA GLY A 47 10.43 -16.16 11.79
C GLY A 47 9.86 -16.90 10.60
N ARG A 48 10.65 -16.87 9.54
CA ARG A 48 10.34 -17.57 8.31
C ARG A 48 10.64 -19.06 8.49
N PRO A 49 9.70 -19.96 8.17
CA PRO A 49 9.96 -21.40 8.17
C PRO A 49 11.05 -21.76 7.18
N GLU A 50 11.82 -22.81 7.45
CA GLU A 50 12.87 -23.23 6.54
C GLU A 50 12.30 -23.68 5.19
N GLY A 51 13.04 -23.44 4.11
CA GLY A 51 12.62 -23.77 2.74
C GLY A 51 11.68 -22.76 2.06
N HIS A 52 11.26 -21.69 2.76
CA HIS A 52 10.46 -20.62 2.15
C HIS A 52 11.30 -19.41 1.74
N ASP A 53 11.52 -19.20 0.43
CA ASP A 53 12.28 -18.04 -0.08
C ASP A 53 11.45 -16.75 -0.22
N GLY A 54 10.11 -16.82 -0.19
CA GLY A 54 9.24 -15.68 -0.48
C GLY A 54 7.76 -15.99 -0.26
N SER A 55 6.93 -14.95 -0.12
CA SER A 55 5.46 -15.09 -0.13
C SER A 55 4.93 -15.70 -1.44
N PHE A 56 5.75 -15.68 -2.50
CA PHE A 56 5.48 -16.21 -3.83
C PHE A 56 6.29 -17.47 -4.14
N SER A 57 6.83 -18.18 -3.13
CA SER A 57 7.50 -19.46 -3.36
C SER A 57 6.52 -20.47 -3.96
N ALA A 58 6.97 -21.22 -4.98
CA ALA A 58 6.17 -22.28 -5.63
C ALA A 58 5.53 -23.21 -4.58
N VAL A 59 4.26 -23.54 -4.78
CA VAL A 59 3.44 -24.31 -3.81
C VAL A 59 4.09 -25.65 -3.47
N ASP A 60 4.76 -26.26 -4.44
CA ASP A 60 5.45 -27.55 -4.30
C ASP A 60 6.67 -27.49 -3.36
N ARG A 61 7.16 -26.29 -3.01
CA ARG A 61 8.24 -26.07 -2.04
C ARG A 61 7.74 -25.69 -0.65
N ARG A 62 6.42 -25.68 -0.42
CA ARG A 62 5.88 -25.52 0.93
C ARG A 62 6.27 -26.76 1.72
N GLY A 63 7.31 -26.65 2.54
CA GLY A 63 7.72 -27.71 3.47
C GLY A 63 6.56 -28.07 4.40
N GLU A 64 6.63 -29.26 5.00
CA GLU A 64 5.73 -29.62 6.10
C GLU A 64 5.75 -28.52 7.16
N PRO A 65 4.60 -28.18 7.77
CA PRO A 65 4.51 -27.11 8.74
C PRO A 65 5.44 -27.39 9.92
N GLN A 66 6.63 -26.79 9.90
CA GLN A 66 7.57 -26.71 11.03
C GLN A 66 7.07 -25.67 12.05
N SER A 67 5.78 -25.67 12.34
CA SER A 67 5.25 -24.80 13.39
C SER A 67 5.08 -25.67 14.62
N GLY A 68 5.95 -25.47 15.62
CA GLY A 68 5.73 -25.95 16.99
C GLY A 68 4.45 -25.38 17.65
N VAL A 69 3.66 -24.62 16.87
CA VAL A 69 2.30 -24.20 17.17
C VAL A 69 1.41 -25.43 17.26
N THR A 70 1.30 -25.95 18.48
CA THR A 70 0.30 -26.95 18.81
C THR A 70 -1.07 -26.26 18.77
N VAL A 71 -1.94 -26.70 17.88
CA VAL A 71 -3.36 -26.34 17.91
C VAL A 71 -3.93 -26.88 19.22
N ARG A 72 -4.13 -25.99 20.20
CA ARG A 72 -4.75 -26.38 21.46
C ARG A 72 -6.22 -26.74 21.23
N PRO A 73 -6.77 -27.67 22.02
CA PRO A 73 -8.21 -27.90 22.03
C PRO A 73 -8.94 -26.56 22.28
N PRO A 74 -10.04 -26.30 21.56
CA PRO A 74 -10.86 -25.12 21.82
C PRO A 74 -11.36 -25.11 23.27
N ASP A 75 -11.67 -23.92 23.79
CA ASP A 75 -12.34 -23.78 25.08
C ASP A 75 -13.61 -24.65 25.11
N PRO A 76 -13.89 -25.41 26.18
CA PRO A 76 -15.06 -26.29 26.22
C PRO A 76 -16.38 -25.58 25.93
N VAL A 77 -16.56 -24.31 26.35
CA VAL A 77 -17.78 -23.55 26.07
C VAL A 77 -17.88 -23.22 24.58
N LEU A 78 -16.77 -22.83 23.96
CA LEU A 78 -16.71 -22.58 22.52
C LEU A 78 -16.84 -23.88 21.72
N ALA A 79 -16.32 -24.98 22.25
CA ALA A 79 -16.45 -26.30 21.67
C ALA A 79 -17.93 -26.73 21.68
N GLU A 80 -18.67 -26.55 22.77
CA GLU A 80 -20.10 -26.89 22.80
C GLU A 80 -20.94 -25.98 21.89
N ALA A 81 -20.61 -24.68 21.81
CA ALA A 81 -21.39 -23.72 21.02
C ALA A 81 -21.14 -23.81 19.51
N PHE A 82 -19.91 -24.12 19.10
CA PHE A 82 -19.49 -24.02 17.70
C PHE A 82 -18.87 -25.31 17.14
N SER A 83 -18.66 -26.36 17.94
CA SER A 83 -18.22 -27.64 17.36
C SER A 83 -19.32 -28.29 16.57
N ARG A 84 -18.87 -29.09 15.61
CA ARG A 84 -19.75 -29.98 14.90
C ARG A 84 -20.27 -31.07 15.87
N PRO A 85 -21.57 -31.41 15.84
CA PRO A 85 -22.10 -32.55 16.58
C PRO A 85 -21.35 -33.85 16.26
N SER A 86 -21.16 -34.70 17.27
CA SER A 86 -20.47 -35.98 17.12
C SER A 86 -21.12 -36.86 16.06
N GLY A 87 -20.34 -37.34 15.10
CA GLY A 87 -20.80 -38.21 14.02
C GLY A 87 -21.38 -37.49 12.80
N SER A 88 -21.45 -36.15 12.81
CA SER A 88 -21.84 -35.40 11.63
C SER A 88 -20.68 -35.30 10.64
N THR A 89 -20.92 -35.72 9.40
CA THR A 89 -20.02 -35.51 8.25
C THR A 89 -20.49 -34.34 7.37
N GLU A 90 -21.60 -33.69 7.76
CA GLU A 90 -22.24 -32.61 7.01
C GLU A 90 -21.28 -31.44 6.82
N VAL A 91 -20.70 -31.33 5.63
CA VAL A 91 -20.07 -30.08 5.21
C VAL A 91 -21.19 -29.07 5.09
N LEU A 92 -21.03 -27.88 5.68
CA LEU A 92 -21.98 -26.79 5.50
C LEU A 92 -21.99 -26.42 4.01
N GLN A 93 -22.81 -27.11 3.23
CA GLN A 93 -23.02 -26.84 1.82
C GLN A 93 -23.75 -25.49 1.77
N ARG A 94 -23.21 -24.56 0.99
CA ARG A 94 -23.99 -23.41 0.57
C ARG A 94 -25.19 -23.97 -0.19
N ASP A 95 -26.39 -23.52 0.17
CA ASP A 95 -27.60 -23.91 -0.55
C ASP A 95 -27.37 -23.66 -2.06
N PRO A 96 -27.42 -24.72 -2.90
CA PRO A 96 -27.17 -24.59 -4.34
C PRO A 96 -28.22 -23.70 -5.04
N TYR A 97 -29.34 -23.41 -4.38
CA TYR A 97 -30.40 -22.55 -4.87
C TYR A 97 -30.56 -21.26 -4.06
N ALA A 98 -29.62 -20.94 -3.15
CA ALA A 98 -29.63 -19.66 -2.48
C ALA A 98 -29.58 -18.55 -3.53
N ALA A 99 -30.64 -17.75 -3.58
CA ALA A 99 -30.66 -16.54 -4.40
C ALA A 99 -29.50 -15.63 -3.96
N GLU A 100 -28.80 -15.04 -4.93
CA GLU A 100 -27.86 -13.98 -4.62
C GLU A 100 -28.61 -12.86 -3.89
N PRO A 101 -28.06 -12.33 -2.78
CA PRO A 101 -28.69 -11.20 -2.11
C PRO A 101 -28.82 -10.05 -3.10
N GLU A 102 -29.98 -9.39 -3.14
CA GLU A 102 -30.16 -8.15 -3.90
C GLU A 102 -29.10 -7.15 -3.43
N VAL A 103 -28.10 -6.93 -4.29
CA VAL A 103 -27.06 -5.93 -4.06
C VAL A 103 -27.73 -4.58 -4.23
N THR A 104 -28.09 -3.94 -3.12
CA THR A 104 -28.45 -2.52 -3.16
C THR A 104 -27.22 -1.76 -3.62
N GLU A 105 -27.36 -0.94 -4.67
CA GLU A 105 -26.27 -0.08 -5.14
C GLU A 105 -25.93 0.93 -4.04
N GLU A 106 -24.96 0.58 -3.20
CA GLU A 106 -24.34 1.52 -2.28
C GLU A 106 -23.59 2.58 -3.09
N PRO A 107 -23.52 3.84 -2.62
CA PRO A 107 -22.71 4.85 -3.28
C PRO A 107 -21.29 4.32 -3.47
N GLY A 108 -20.78 4.40 -4.70
CA GLY A 108 -19.52 3.76 -5.10
C GLY A 108 -18.41 4.03 -4.10
N ASP A 109 -18.02 2.98 -3.36
CA ASP A 109 -16.94 3.05 -2.39
C ASP A 109 -15.62 3.16 -3.16
N PRO A 110 -14.91 4.30 -3.08
CA PRO A 110 -13.66 4.48 -3.82
C PRO A 110 -12.57 3.51 -3.36
N TRP A 111 -12.72 2.85 -2.21
CA TRP A 111 -11.81 1.80 -1.76
C TRP A 111 -12.03 0.45 -2.45
N ARG A 112 -13.14 0.30 -3.18
CA ARG A 112 -13.50 -0.90 -3.94
C ARG A 112 -13.43 -0.72 -5.46
N ASP A 113 -13.16 0.49 -5.93
CA ASP A 113 -12.96 0.79 -7.34
C ASP A 113 -11.44 0.89 -7.63
N PRO A 114 -10.86 -0.03 -8.42
CA PRO A 114 -9.43 0.02 -8.77
C PRO A 114 -9.08 1.20 -9.68
N GLU A 115 -10.05 1.77 -10.40
CA GLU A 115 -9.88 2.96 -11.23
C GLU A 115 -10.08 4.25 -10.43
N ALA A 116 -10.39 4.16 -9.12
CA ALA A 116 -10.54 5.33 -8.28
C ALA A 116 -9.22 6.10 -8.16
N PRO A 117 -9.21 7.42 -8.40
CA PRO A 117 -8.00 8.21 -8.27
C PRO A 117 -7.59 8.36 -6.80
N ALA A 118 -6.28 8.34 -6.53
CA ALA A 118 -5.74 8.71 -5.23
C ALA A 118 -5.90 10.23 -5.01
N VAL A 119 -6.85 10.62 -4.16
CA VAL A 119 -7.09 12.04 -3.81
C VAL A 119 -6.46 12.34 -2.46
N ALA A 120 -5.55 13.31 -2.41
CA ALA A 120 -5.07 13.85 -1.14
C ALA A 120 -6.21 14.64 -0.46
N GLY A 121 -6.51 14.30 0.79
CA GLY A 121 -7.45 15.08 1.60
C GLY A 121 -6.94 16.51 1.87
N PRO A 122 -7.81 17.40 2.36
CA PRO A 122 -7.39 18.74 2.75
C PRO A 122 -6.27 18.67 3.80
N PRO A 123 -5.33 19.64 3.81
CA PRO A 123 -4.23 19.65 4.76
C PRO A 123 -4.77 19.64 6.21
N ALA A 124 -4.11 18.88 7.08
CA ALA A 124 -4.50 18.77 8.50
C ALA A 124 -4.44 20.12 9.23
N ILE A 125 -3.63 21.05 8.73
CA ILE A 125 -3.56 22.42 9.20
C ILE A 125 -4.30 23.29 8.19
N GLY A 126 -5.28 24.06 8.65
CA GLY A 126 -5.98 25.03 7.83
C GLY A 126 -5.01 26.07 7.29
N THR A 127 -4.83 26.10 5.97
CA THR A 127 -4.08 27.18 5.31
C THR A 127 -4.92 28.45 5.38
N PRO A 128 -4.42 29.55 5.96
CA PRO A 128 -5.16 30.81 5.97
C PRO A 128 -5.40 31.27 4.53
N ALA A 129 -6.61 31.75 4.25
CA ALA A 129 -6.94 32.29 2.94
C ALA A 129 -5.98 33.45 2.61
N ARG A 130 -5.44 33.44 1.38
CA ARG A 130 -4.61 34.54 0.89
C ARG A 130 -5.45 35.82 0.88
N ALA A 131 -4.98 36.85 1.57
CA ALA A 131 -5.60 38.17 1.51
C ALA A 131 -5.60 38.69 0.06
N VAL A 132 -6.74 39.20 -0.39
CA VAL A 132 -6.84 39.88 -1.68
C VAL A 132 -6.12 41.22 -1.56
N LEU A 133 -5.00 41.35 -2.26
CA LEU A 133 -4.25 42.60 -2.35
C LEU A 133 -4.86 43.49 -3.45
N PRO A 134 -4.82 44.82 -3.31
CA PRO A 134 -5.23 45.72 -4.38
C PRO A 134 -4.36 45.51 -5.63
N PRO A 135 -4.90 45.79 -6.84
CA PRO A 135 -4.10 45.72 -8.06
C PRO A 135 -2.95 46.73 -7.96
N THR A 136 -1.74 46.26 -8.24
CA THR A 136 -0.51 47.06 -8.26
C THR A 136 0.20 46.87 -9.59
N GLU A 137 1.11 47.80 -9.92
CA GLU A 137 1.95 47.69 -11.11
C GLU A 137 2.88 46.47 -10.99
N GLN A 138 2.96 45.66 -12.05
CA GLN A 138 3.90 44.54 -12.12
C GLN A 138 5.30 45.06 -12.44
N LEU A 139 6.25 44.83 -11.54
CA LEU A 139 7.66 45.19 -11.77
C LEU A 139 8.35 44.13 -12.62
N THR A 140 9.10 44.56 -13.64
CA THR A 140 9.95 43.66 -14.43
C THR A 140 11.16 43.20 -13.61
N ALA A 141 11.75 42.05 -13.98
CA ALA A 141 12.96 41.53 -13.32
C ALA A 141 14.11 42.56 -13.30
N ARG A 142 14.26 43.35 -14.36
CA ARG A 142 15.27 44.43 -14.44
C ARG A 142 15.01 45.51 -13.39
N GLU A 143 13.77 45.90 -13.19
CA GLU A 143 13.39 46.95 -12.22
C GLU A 143 13.51 46.47 -10.77
N VAL A 144 13.27 45.19 -10.51
CA VAL A 144 13.52 44.59 -9.19
C VAL A 144 15.01 44.55 -8.87
N LEU A 145 15.85 44.10 -9.83
CA LEU A 145 17.28 43.93 -9.61
C LEU A 145 18.08 45.24 -9.62
N PHE A 146 17.71 46.20 -10.49
CA PHE A 146 18.49 47.42 -10.72
C PHE A 146 17.71 48.71 -10.47
N GLY A 147 16.39 48.65 -10.31
CA GLY A 147 15.54 49.83 -10.17
C GLY A 147 15.40 50.35 -8.74
N SER A 148 15.96 49.67 -7.74
CA SER A 148 15.87 50.03 -6.31
C SER A 148 14.44 50.18 -5.76
N ARG A 149 13.44 49.62 -6.47
CA ARG A 149 12.01 49.70 -6.15
C ARG A 149 11.55 48.70 -5.08
N VAL A 150 12.41 47.74 -4.71
CA VAL A 150 12.13 46.74 -3.68
C VAL A 150 13.19 46.83 -2.58
N ARG A 151 12.77 46.76 -1.32
CA ARG A 151 13.66 46.67 -0.15
C ARG A 151 13.64 45.24 0.38
N PRO A 152 14.78 44.55 0.48
CA PRO A 152 14.83 43.27 1.16
C PRO A 152 14.50 43.51 2.65
N LYS A 153 13.56 42.73 3.17
CA LYS A 153 13.25 42.71 4.60
C LYS A 153 14.17 41.67 5.26
N ALA A 154 14.98 42.11 6.21
CA ALA A 154 15.78 41.23 7.08
C ALA A 154 14.93 40.67 8.23
#